data_AF-A0A9X7F8M4-F1
#
_entry.id   AF-A0A9X7F8M4-F1
#
_cell.length_a   1.000
_cell.length_b   1.000
_cell.length_c   1.000
_cell.angle_alpha   90.00
_cell.angle_beta   90.00
_cell.angle_gamma   90.00
#
_symmetry.space_group_name_H-M   'P 1'
#
loop_
_entity.id
_entity.type
_entity.pdbx_description
1 polymer ?
#
loop_
_entity_poly.entity_id
_entity_poly.type
_entity_poly.pdbx_seq_one_letter_code
_entity_poly.pdbx_strand_id
1 'polypeptide(L)'
;MNNKHQALPEHELLTHKSFIRNLNLFDWAFALLIAVGAFIAQTQAGLHMDIYEMVILWASAGIAVFLGWFFKPMRWFIPVGVCLAYLAVDLYGGDIKRADGFLLKYLLSSQSAIMWQCAFVFFALFAYIVGAMAAVRKNVPSNTLLGMGTVFAWVSAMAGFVGLLVRWHESYLLRPDAGHIPVSNLYEVFILFLVITALMYLYYEGRFAVQKLGGFVFSFMAIVVGFVLWYSVSREAHAIQPLIPALQSWWMKIHVPANFIGYGAFCIAAMLGIAELLALRKEDAGKKSWLPHSQVIEEVMYKAIAVGFLFFTIATILGALWAADAWGRYWSWDPKETWAFIVWLNYAIWLHLRLVAGWRGKVLAWWAVIGLIITAFAFIGVNMFLSGLHSYGTL
;
A
#
# COMPACT_ATOMS: atom_id res chain seq x y z
N MET A 1 58.56 -27.37 12.88
CA MET A 1 57.36 -27.04 13.68
C MET A 1 56.64 -25.89 12.99
N ASN A 2 55.59 -26.16 12.21
CA ASN A 2 54.83 -25.11 11.53
C ASN A 2 53.34 -25.41 11.76
N ASN A 3 52.86 -25.08 12.97
CA ASN A 3 51.48 -25.31 13.36
C ASN A 3 50.65 -24.11 12.87
N LYS A 4 50.24 -24.13 11.61
CA LYS A 4 49.19 -23.24 11.11
C LYS A 4 47.89 -23.71 11.76
N HIS A 5 47.49 -23.06 12.85
CA HIS A 5 46.12 -23.16 13.36
C HIS A 5 45.17 -22.81 12.21
N GLN A 6 44.54 -23.83 11.62
CA GLN A 6 43.35 -23.66 10.82
C GLN A 6 42.30 -23.04 11.74
N ALA A 7 41.97 -21.77 11.50
CA ALA A 7 40.83 -21.14 12.13
C ALA A 7 39.60 -22.02 11.86
N LEU A 8 38.93 -22.45 12.93
CA LEU A 8 37.69 -23.21 12.81
C LEU A 8 36.71 -22.39 11.95
N PRO A 9 35.97 -23.01 11.01
CA PRO A 9 34.99 -22.29 10.22
C PRO A 9 33.97 -21.65 11.16
N GLU A 10 33.92 -20.31 11.17
CA GLU A 10 32.93 -19.58 11.95
C GLU A 10 31.53 -20.05 11.53
N HIS A 11 30.80 -20.62 12.49
CA HIS A 11 29.44 -21.12 12.30
C HIS A 11 28.56 -20.02 11.67
N GLU A 12 27.73 -20.33 10.67
CA GLU A 12 26.87 -19.35 9.94
C GLU A 12 26.08 -18.41 10.86
N LEU A 13 25.73 -18.89 12.06
CA LEU A 13 25.03 -18.12 13.10
C LEU A 13 25.84 -16.93 13.65
N LEU A 14 27.18 -16.97 13.59
CA LEU A 14 28.08 -15.89 14.01
C LEU A 14 28.21 -14.78 12.94
N THR A 15 27.86 -15.08 11.69
CA THR A 15 27.93 -14.12 10.57
C THR A 15 26.70 -13.20 10.48
N HIS A 16 25.62 -13.54 11.20
CA HIS A 16 24.38 -12.77 11.21
C HIS A 16 24.51 -11.51 12.08
N LYS A 17 24.95 -10.41 11.48
CA LYS A 17 24.91 -9.10 12.13
C LYS A 17 23.44 -8.70 12.38
N SER A 18 23.15 -8.29 13.62
CA SER A 18 21.85 -7.70 13.99
C SER A 18 21.47 -6.57 13.04
N PHE A 19 20.17 -6.43 12.75
CA PHE A 19 19.61 -5.37 11.89
C PHE A 19 20.18 -3.98 12.20
N ILE A 20 20.31 -3.66 13.49
CA ILE A 20 20.82 -2.36 13.97
C ILE A 20 22.33 -2.21 13.66
N ARG A 21 23.11 -3.30 13.72
CA ARG A 21 24.55 -3.29 13.42
C ARG A 21 24.83 -3.13 11.91
N ASN A 22 23.83 -3.29 11.06
CA ASN A 22 23.94 -3.06 9.61
C ASN A 22 23.58 -1.63 9.19
N LEU A 23 23.19 -0.76 10.13
CA LEU A 23 22.88 0.64 9.84
C LEU A 23 24.19 1.43 9.65
N ASN A 24 24.22 2.30 8.64
CA ASN A 24 25.36 3.15 8.35
C ASN A 24 25.12 4.62 8.73
N LEU A 25 26.10 5.49 8.50
CA LEU A 25 25.95 6.92 8.82
C LEU A 25 24.74 7.57 8.11
N PHE A 26 24.42 7.16 6.88
CA PHE A 26 23.27 7.67 6.14
C PHE A 26 21.93 7.22 6.73
N ASP A 27 21.85 6.02 7.33
CA ASP A 27 20.67 5.58 8.09
C ASP A 27 20.36 6.54 9.25
N TRP A 28 21.40 6.93 9.99
CA TRP A 28 21.27 7.84 11.13
C TRP A 28 21.06 9.28 10.70
N ALA A 29 21.69 9.74 9.62
CA ALA A 29 21.44 11.06 9.05
C ALA A 29 19.98 11.21 8.58
N PHE A 30 19.42 10.17 7.95
CA PHE A 30 18.00 10.14 7.60
C PHE A 30 17.11 10.17 8.85
N ALA A 31 17.44 9.40 9.88
CA ALA A 31 16.70 9.41 11.14
C ALA A 31 16.69 10.80 11.80
N LEU A 32 17.85 11.46 11.82
CA LEU A 32 18.00 12.82 12.32
C LEU A 32 17.16 13.82 11.49
N LEU A 33 17.19 13.72 10.16
CA LEU A 33 16.40 14.59 9.28
C LEU A 33 14.90 14.49 9.60
N ILE A 34 14.38 13.27 9.73
CA ILE A 34 12.96 13.02 10.06
C ILE A 34 12.64 13.54 11.47
N ALA A 35 13.51 13.30 12.45
CA ALA A 35 13.33 13.79 13.81
C ALA A 35 13.34 15.31 13.91
N VAL A 36 14.24 15.99 13.17
CA VAL A 36 14.28 17.45 13.08
C VAL A 36 13.01 17.98 12.42
N GLY A 37 12.54 17.34 11.34
CA GLY A 37 11.27 17.71 10.71
C GLY A 37 10.07 17.60 11.66
N ALA A 38 9.97 16.52 12.43
CA ALA A 38 8.94 16.34 13.45
C ALA A 38 9.06 17.37 14.57
N PHE A 39 10.27 17.65 15.04
CA PHE A 39 10.51 18.68 16.05
C PHE A 39 10.08 20.07 15.55
N ILE A 40 10.45 20.45 14.32
CA ILE A 40 10.02 21.72 13.72
C ILE A 40 8.49 21.78 13.64
N ALA A 41 7.83 20.73 13.13
CA ALA A 41 6.38 20.67 13.05
C ALA A 41 5.71 20.85 14.44
N GLN A 42 6.23 20.17 15.48
CA GLN A 42 5.73 20.34 16.84
C GLN A 42 5.98 21.76 17.38
N THR A 43 7.13 22.38 17.12
CA THR A 43 7.39 23.74 17.63
C THR A 43 6.54 24.80 16.95
N GLN A 44 6.25 24.65 15.66
CA GLN A 44 5.43 25.59 14.89
C GLN A 44 3.93 25.42 15.13
N ALA A 45 3.47 24.17 15.23
CA ALA A 45 2.05 23.84 15.38
C ALA A 45 1.66 23.41 16.81
N GLY A 46 2.60 23.35 17.75
CA GLY A 46 2.41 22.70 19.06
C GLY A 46 1.34 23.31 19.94
N LEU A 47 1.05 24.60 19.79
CA LEU A 47 -0.06 25.25 20.49
C LEU A 47 -1.43 24.82 19.95
N HIS A 48 -1.48 24.27 18.73
CA HIS A 48 -2.67 23.77 18.06
C HIS A 48 -2.74 22.22 18.08
N MET A 49 -1.74 21.55 18.66
CA MET A 49 -1.70 20.09 18.72
C MET A 49 -2.15 19.57 20.09
N ASP A 50 -3.11 18.65 20.10
CA ASP A 50 -3.42 17.88 21.30
C ASP A 50 -2.41 16.74 21.55
N ILE A 51 -2.57 16.01 22.66
CA ILE A 51 -1.67 14.91 23.02
C ILE A 51 -1.69 13.76 21.99
N TYR A 52 -2.84 13.52 21.35
CA TYR A 52 -2.98 12.48 20.35
C TYR A 52 -2.27 12.87 19.06
N GLU A 53 -2.34 14.13 18.64
CA GLU A 53 -1.65 14.66 17.47
C GLU A 53 -0.13 14.63 17.66
N MET A 54 0.35 14.97 18.86
CA MET A 54 1.76 14.82 19.21
C MET A 54 2.22 13.36 19.14
N VAL A 55 1.42 12.42 19.68
CA VAL A 55 1.74 10.99 19.59
C VAL A 55 1.76 10.51 18.14
N ILE A 56 0.81 10.93 17.31
CA ILE A 56 0.78 10.59 15.88
C ILE A 56 2.01 11.14 15.17
N LEU A 57 2.37 12.40 15.40
CA LEU A 57 3.53 13.01 14.77
C LEU A 57 4.81 12.20 15.03
N TRP A 58 5.08 11.87 16.29
CA TRP A 58 6.28 11.11 16.66
C TRP A 58 6.18 9.63 16.27
N ALA A 59 5.00 9.02 16.31
CA ALA A 59 4.81 7.66 15.80
C ALA A 59 5.03 7.59 14.28
N SER A 60 4.49 8.54 13.52
CA SER A 60 4.72 8.67 12.07
C SER A 60 6.19 8.92 11.75
N ALA A 61 6.88 9.76 12.54
CA ALA A 61 8.31 9.96 12.42
C ALA A 61 9.08 8.64 12.66
N GLY A 62 8.77 7.93 13.74
CA GLY A 62 9.37 6.63 14.05
C GLY A 62 9.14 5.57 12.97
N ILE A 63 7.91 5.48 12.45
CA ILE A 63 7.55 4.58 11.34
C ILE A 63 8.30 4.98 10.06
N ALA A 64 8.41 6.28 9.75
CA ALA A 64 9.15 6.75 8.59
C ALA A 64 10.65 6.39 8.69
N VAL A 65 11.25 6.55 9.87
CA VAL A 65 12.63 6.13 10.15
C VAL A 65 12.78 4.62 9.95
N PHE A 66 11.91 3.82 10.57
CA PHE A 66 11.91 2.37 10.43
C PHE A 66 11.79 1.94 8.96
N LEU A 67 10.86 2.53 8.20
CA LEU A 67 10.67 2.26 6.78
C LEU A 67 11.89 2.66 5.95
N GLY A 68 12.57 3.78 6.25
CA GLY A 68 13.80 4.18 5.56
C GLY A 68 15.02 3.31 5.91
N TRP A 69 15.02 2.67 7.08
CA TRP A 69 16.02 1.66 7.44
C TRP A 69 15.74 0.32 6.77
N PHE A 70 14.48 -0.11 6.76
CA PHE A 70 14.02 -1.38 6.22
C PHE A 70 14.02 -1.40 4.69
N PHE A 71 13.45 -0.36 4.05
CA PHE A 71 13.32 -0.23 2.61
C PHE A 71 13.94 1.10 2.15
N LYS A 72 15.22 1.03 1.78
CA LYS A 72 16.07 2.22 1.49
C LYS A 72 15.46 3.27 0.53
N PRO A 73 14.70 2.92 -0.52
CA PRO A 73 14.00 3.90 -1.36
C PRO A 73 13.05 4.84 -0.60
N MET A 74 12.51 4.42 0.56
CA MET A 74 11.65 5.26 1.39
C MET A 74 12.34 6.53 1.89
N ARG A 75 13.68 6.53 1.95
CA ARG A 75 14.48 7.68 2.36
C ARG A 75 14.34 8.88 1.42
N TRP A 76 14.01 8.64 0.17
CA TRP A 76 13.73 9.70 -0.81
C TRP A 76 12.23 9.91 -0.95
N PHE A 77 11.46 8.82 -0.98
CA PHE A 77 10.02 8.87 -1.17
C PHE A 77 9.32 9.75 -0.11
N ILE A 78 9.59 9.51 1.18
CA ILE A 78 8.89 10.20 2.26
C ILE A 78 9.27 11.70 2.28
N PRO A 79 10.56 12.10 2.33
CA PRO A 79 10.90 13.52 2.37
C PRO A 79 10.44 14.27 1.12
N VAL A 80 10.60 13.69 -0.08
CA VAL A 80 10.16 14.35 -1.33
C VAL A 80 8.64 14.52 -1.33
N GLY A 81 7.88 13.49 -0.95
CA GLY A 81 6.43 13.58 -0.88
C GLY A 81 5.94 14.64 0.11
N VAL A 82 6.57 14.70 1.30
CA VAL A 82 6.26 15.72 2.31
C VAL A 82 6.63 17.12 1.81
N CYS A 83 7.81 17.29 1.20
CA CYS A 83 8.23 18.58 0.63
C CYS A 83 7.29 19.06 -0.49
N LEU A 84 6.85 18.17 -1.38
CA LEU A 84 5.89 18.51 -2.45
C LEU A 84 4.53 18.88 -1.87
N ALA A 85 4.06 18.18 -0.83
CA ALA A 85 2.83 18.52 -0.15
C ALA A 85 2.91 19.88 0.56
N TYR A 86 4.01 20.16 1.28
CA TYR A 86 4.24 21.47 1.90
C TYR A 86 4.36 22.61 0.88
N LEU A 87 5.01 22.36 -0.26
CA LEU A 87 5.04 23.31 -1.38
C LEU A 87 3.62 23.62 -1.86
N ALA A 88 2.76 22.61 -2.00
CA ALA A 88 1.36 22.82 -2.39
C ALA A 88 0.60 23.64 -1.34
N VAL A 89 0.79 23.35 -0.05
CA VAL A 89 0.20 24.12 1.07
C VAL A 89 0.61 25.60 1.01
N ASP A 90 1.91 25.87 0.79
CA ASP A 90 2.43 27.23 0.66
C ASP A 90 1.82 27.97 -0.55
N LEU A 91 1.69 27.28 -1.69
CA LEU A 91 1.06 27.84 -2.89
C LEU A 91 -0.43 28.18 -2.68
N TYR A 92 -1.14 27.37 -1.89
CA TYR A 92 -2.53 27.67 -1.49
C TYR A 92 -2.62 28.92 -0.61
N GLY A 93 -1.61 29.18 0.24
CA GLY A 93 -1.55 30.37 1.08
C GLY A 93 -2.80 30.62 1.93
N GLY A 94 -3.49 29.55 2.34
CA GLY A 94 -4.73 29.62 3.11
C GLY A 94 -6.01 29.89 2.32
N ASP A 95 -5.96 29.98 0.98
CA ASP A 95 -7.14 30.26 0.14
C ASP A 95 -7.31 29.20 -0.96
N ILE A 96 -8.40 28.44 -0.89
CA ILE A 96 -8.74 27.39 -1.86
C ILE A 96 -8.88 27.95 -3.29
N LYS A 97 -9.21 29.24 -3.47
CA LYS A 97 -9.34 29.86 -4.78
C LYS A 97 -8.01 29.96 -5.53
N ARG A 98 -6.87 29.81 -4.84
CA ARG A 98 -5.55 29.73 -5.48
C ARG A 98 -5.29 28.42 -6.21
N ALA A 99 -6.21 27.45 -6.14
CA ALA A 99 -6.14 26.19 -6.90
C ALA A 99 -5.88 26.39 -8.40
N ASP A 100 -6.31 27.51 -8.98
CA ASP A 100 -6.12 27.83 -10.40
C ASP A 100 -4.68 28.20 -10.79
N GLY A 101 -3.78 28.40 -9.81
CA GLY A 101 -2.36 28.62 -10.07
C GLY A 101 -1.74 27.44 -10.82
N PHE A 102 -0.86 27.71 -11.79
CA PHE A 102 -0.33 26.71 -12.73
C PHE A 102 0.15 25.41 -12.06
N LEU A 103 1.01 25.50 -11.04
CA LEU A 103 1.54 24.31 -10.36
C LEU A 103 0.47 23.52 -9.61
N LEU A 104 -0.46 24.19 -8.93
CA LEU A 104 -1.57 23.53 -8.25
C LEU A 104 -2.52 22.89 -9.27
N LYS A 105 -2.94 23.66 -10.26
CA LYS A 105 -3.89 23.25 -11.28
C LYS A 105 -3.44 22.04 -12.08
N TYR A 106 -2.15 21.94 -12.40
CA TYR A 106 -1.66 20.87 -13.28
C TYR A 106 -0.87 19.77 -12.59
N LEU A 107 -0.35 19.98 -11.37
CA LEU A 107 0.55 19.01 -10.74
C LEU A 107 0.22 18.71 -9.28
N LEU A 108 -0.04 19.73 -8.46
CA LEU A 108 0.05 19.61 -7.01
C LEU A 108 -1.29 19.65 -6.25
N SER A 109 -2.36 20.20 -6.82
CA SER A 109 -3.69 20.09 -6.20
C SER A 109 -4.06 18.61 -6.06
N SER A 110 -4.92 18.28 -5.10
CA SER A 110 -5.24 16.88 -4.81
C SER A 110 -5.73 16.16 -6.06
N GLN A 111 -6.66 16.77 -6.79
CA GLN A 111 -7.24 16.20 -8.01
C GLN A 111 -6.19 15.97 -9.09
N SER A 112 -5.33 16.96 -9.36
CA SER A 112 -4.34 16.84 -10.42
C SER A 112 -3.29 15.79 -10.09
N ALA A 113 -2.83 15.74 -8.83
CA ALA A 113 -1.90 14.71 -8.37
C ALA A 113 -2.51 13.30 -8.46
N ILE A 114 -3.78 13.14 -8.10
CA ILE A 114 -4.51 11.86 -8.24
C ILE A 114 -4.70 11.49 -9.72
N MET A 115 -5.01 12.44 -10.61
CA MET A 115 -5.10 12.16 -12.05
C MET A 115 -3.75 11.71 -12.63
N TRP A 116 -2.64 12.30 -12.17
CA TRP A 116 -1.31 11.82 -12.53
C TRP A 116 -1.05 10.39 -12.03
N GLN A 117 -1.43 10.06 -10.80
CA GLN A 117 -1.37 8.68 -10.32
C GLN A 117 -2.13 7.74 -11.27
N CYS A 118 -3.37 8.06 -11.63
CA CYS A 118 -4.16 7.26 -12.57
C CYS A 118 -3.46 7.08 -13.92
N ALA A 119 -2.91 8.15 -14.50
CA ALA A 119 -2.18 8.09 -15.77
C ALA A 119 -0.91 7.23 -15.68
N PHE A 120 -0.12 7.41 -14.61
CA PHE A 120 1.13 6.67 -14.41
C PHE A 120 0.91 5.19 -14.11
N VAL A 121 -0.24 4.77 -13.57
CA VAL A 121 -0.63 3.35 -13.51
C VAL A 121 -0.73 2.75 -14.91
N PHE A 122 -1.38 3.43 -15.86
CA PHE A 122 -1.48 2.94 -17.24
C PHE A 122 -0.13 2.97 -17.97
N PHE A 123 0.69 4.00 -17.74
CA PHE A 123 2.05 4.05 -18.30
C PHE A 123 2.94 2.94 -17.75
N ALA A 124 2.88 2.68 -16.44
CA ALA A 124 3.57 1.56 -15.81
C ALA A 124 3.10 0.23 -16.39
N LEU A 125 1.77 0.02 -16.50
CA LEU A 125 1.19 -1.19 -17.09
C LEU A 125 1.71 -1.44 -18.51
N PHE A 126 1.63 -0.42 -19.37
CA PHE A 126 2.12 -0.50 -20.75
C PHE A 126 3.61 -0.86 -20.77
N ALA A 127 4.42 -0.15 -19.97
CA ALA A 127 5.86 -0.37 -19.91
C ALA A 127 6.23 -1.77 -19.38
N TYR A 128 5.53 -2.27 -18.36
CA TYR A 128 5.72 -3.63 -17.84
C TYR A 128 5.33 -4.70 -18.86
N ILE A 129 4.18 -4.58 -19.51
CA ILE A 129 3.70 -5.59 -20.49
C ILE A 129 4.57 -5.60 -21.73
N VAL A 130 4.80 -4.43 -22.35
CA VAL A 130 5.62 -4.33 -23.57
C VAL A 130 7.09 -4.65 -23.25
N GLY A 131 7.59 -4.20 -22.10
CA GLY A 131 8.91 -4.54 -21.60
C GLY A 131 9.06 -6.05 -21.38
N ALA A 132 8.08 -6.71 -20.76
CA ALA A 132 8.12 -8.16 -20.57
C ALA A 132 8.13 -8.89 -21.93
N MET A 133 7.23 -8.53 -22.86
CA MET A 133 7.19 -9.12 -24.20
C MET A 133 8.51 -8.92 -24.97
N ALA A 134 9.10 -7.72 -24.91
CA ALA A 134 10.38 -7.42 -25.54
C ALA A 134 11.53 -8.22 -24.89
N ALA A 135 11.51 -8.37 -23.56
CA ALA A 135 12.49 -9.18 -22.83
C ALA A 135 12.40 -10.66 -23.23
N VAL A 136 11.18 -11.19 -23.42
CA VAL A 136 10.96 -12.56 -23.92
C VAL A 136 11.53 -12.72 -25.33
N ARG A 137 11.16 -11.82 -26.26
CA ARG A 137 11.60 -11.88 -27.65
C ARG A 137 13.12 -11.81 -27.81
N LYS A 138 13.78 -10.97 -27.02
CA LYS A 138 15.25 -10.79 -27.04
C LYS A 138 16.00 -11.73 -26.10
N ASN A 139 15.28 -12.59 -25.35
CA ASN A 139 15.84 -13.49 -24.33
C ASN A 139 16.77 -12.78 -23.33
N VAL A 140 16.40 -11.57 -22.91
CA VAL A 140 17.12 -10.76 -21.90
C VAL A 140 16.38 -10.77 -20.56
N PRO A 141 17.09 -10.68 -19.42
CA PRO A 141 16.44 -10.68 -18.11
C PRO A 141 15.64 -9.40 -17.83
N SER A 142 16.16 -8.24 -18.27
CA SER A 142 15.53 -6.93 -18.14
C SER A 142 15.82 -6.06 -19.37
N ASN A 143 15.13 -4.92 -19.48
CA ASN A 143 15.34 -3.91 -20.52
C ASN A 143 14.88 -2.54 -20.02
N THR A 144 15.13 -1.50 -20.81
CA THR A 144 14.76 -0.11 -20.49
C THR A 144 13.26 0.06 -20.22
N LEU A 145 12.38 -0.61 -20.96
CA LEU A 145 10.93 -0.50 -20.77
C LEU A 145 10.49 -1.07 -19.43
N LEU A 146 11.06 -2.20 -19.00
CA LEU A 146 10.78 -2.74 -17.66
C LEU A 146 11.26 -1.77 -16.57
N GLY A 147 12.44 -1.17 -16.74
CA GLY A 147 12.92 -0.12 -15.84
C GLY A 147 12.03 1.12 -15.82
N MET A 148 11.50 1.54 -16.97
CA MET A 148 10.51 2.62 -17.05
C MET A 148 9.21 2.25 -16.32
N GLY A 149 8.78 0.98 -16.38
CA GLY A 149 7.65 0.48 -15.60
C GLY A 149 7.83 0.72 -14.10
N THR A 150 9.02 0.39 -13.57
CA THR A 150 9.40 0.65 -12.17
C THR A 150 9.38 2.14 -11.85
N VAL A 151 9.93 2.99 -12.73
CA VAL A 151 9.93 4.45 -12.52
C VAL A 151 8.50 5.01 -12.52
N PHE A 152 7.67 4.62 -13.48
CA PHE A 152 6.27 5.06 -13.53
C PHE A 152 5.46 4.57 -12.33
N ALA A 153 5.74 3.37 -11.82
CA ALA A 153 5.17 2.86 -10.57
C ALA A 153 5.54 3.75 -9.36
N TRP A 154 6.81 4.18 -9.26
CA TRP A 154 7.24 5.13 -8.23
C TRP A 154 6.57 6.49 -8.36
N VAL A 155 6.48 7.03 -9.58
CA VAL A 155 5.83 8.32 -9.84
C VAL A 155 4.34 8.23 -9.52
N SER A 156 3.67 7.14 -9.90
CA SER A 156 2.28 6.87 -9.54
C SER A 156 2.08 6.88 -8.02
N ALA A 157 2.89 6.13 -7.28
CA ALA A 157 2.80 6.09 -5.81
C ALA A 157 3.06 7.46 -5.19
N MET A 158 4.02 8.22 -5.71
CA MET A 158 4.35 9.56 -5.23
C MET A 158 3.20 10.54 -5.48
N ALA A 159 2.65 10.56 -6.69
CA ALA A 159 1.56 11.44 -7.06
C ALA A 159 0.31 11.17 -6.21
N GLY A 160 -0.03 9.90 -5.98
CA GLY A 160 -1.13 9.54 -5.09
C GLY A 160 -0.90 9.92 -3.63
N PHE A 161 0.33 9.71 -3.13
CA PHE A 161 0.69 10.08 -1.77
C PHE A 161 0.63 11.59 -1.54
N VAL A 162 1.21 12.38 -2.46
CA VAL A 162 1.12 13.86 -2.44
C VAL A 162 -0.34 14.29 -2.57
N GLY A 163 -1.10 13.71 -3.50
CA GLY A 163 -2.51 14.04 -3.70
C GLY A 163 -3.35 13.84 -2.45
N LEU A 164 -3.13 12.75 -1.70
CA LEU A 164 -3.77 12.55 -0.40
C LEU A 164 -3.32 13.61 0.62
N LEU A 165 -2.01 13.84 0.79
CA LEU A 165 -1.53 14.85 1.75
C LEU A 165 -2.09 16.25 1.46
N VAL A 166 -2.14 16.65 0.19
CA VAL A 166 -2.72 17.94 -0.22
C VAL A 166 -4.22 17.95 -0.03
N ARG A 167 -4.92 16.83 -0.29
CA ARG A 167 -6.36 16.70 -0.03
C ARG A 167 -6.69 16.90 1.44
N TRP A 168 -5.83 16.41 2.34
CA TRP A 168 -5.98 16.66 3.77
C TRP A 168 -6.01 18.16 4.06
N HIS A 169 -5.08 18.93 3.49
CA HIS A 169 -5.08 20.39 3.64
C HIS A 169 -6.29 21.07 2.99
N GLU A 170 -6.63 20.69 1.76
CA GLU A 170 -7.81 21.22 1.05
C GLU A 170 -9.11 21.01 1.83
N SER A 171 -9.23 19.91 2.59
CA SER A 171 -10.38 19.68 3.47
C SER A 171 -10.53 20.76 4.54
N TYR A 172 -9.42 21.23 5.14
CA TYR A 172 -9.43 22.32 6.11
C TYR A 172 -9.67 23.69 5.46
N LEU A 173 -9.18 23.91 4.24
CA LEU A 173 -9.45 25.16 3.51
C LEU A 173 -10.92 25.32 3.16
N LEU A 174 -11.59 24.22 2.82
CA LEU A 174 -13.02 24.22 2.54
C LEU A 174 -13.86 24.29 3.82
N ARG A 175 -13.39 23.65 4.90
CA ARG A 175 -14.09 23.57 6.19
C ARG A 175 -13.09 23.63 7.35
N PRO A 176 -12.78 24.83 7.87
CA PRO A 176 -11.83 24.99 8.98
C PRO A 176 -12.18 24.13 10.20
N ASP A 177 -13.47 24.00 10.51
CA ASP A 177 -13.95 23.30 11.71
C ASP A 177 -14.17 21.78 11.50
N ALA A 178 -14.00 21.26 10.29
CA ALA A 178 -14.35 19.88 9.94
C ALA A 178 -13.40 19.21 8.93
N GLY A 179 -12.18 19.72 8.78
CA GLY A 179 -11.16 19.09 7.97
C GLY A 179 -10.77 17.71 8.50
N HIS A 180 -10.37 16.81 7.61
CA HIS A 180 -10.12 15.41 7.94
C HIS A 180 -9.05 14.75 7.07
N ILE A 181 -8.49 13.67 7.59
CA ILE A 181 -7.59 12.79 6.83
C ILE A 181 -8.33 12.17 5.63
N PRO A 182 -7.72 12.08 4.43
CA PRO A 182 -8.38 11.58 3.22
C PRO A 182 -8.47 10.05 3.21
N VAL A 183 -9.25 9.49 4.12
CA VAL A 183 -9.60 8.06 4.18
C VAL A 183 -11.08 7.87 4.52
N SER A 184 -11.92 8.85 4.16
CA SER A 184 -13.31 8.93 4.63
C SER A 184 -14.33 8.26 3.70
N ASN A 185 -14.02 8.19 2.41
CA ASN A 185 -14.93 7.69 1.37
C ASN A 185 -14.23 6.72 0.41
N LEU A 186 -15.02 6.03 -0.42
CA LEU A 186 -14.52 5.03 -1.37
C LEU A 186 -13.43 5.58 -2.29
N TYR A 187 -13.61 6.79 -2.83
CA TYR A 187 -12.65 7.40 -3.75
C TYR A 187 -11.26 7.55 -3.09
N GLU A 188 -11.23 8.15 -1.90
CA GLU A 188 -10.00 8.35 -1.12
C GLU A 188 -9.30 7.05 -0.74
N VAL A 189 -10.06 6.05 -0.29
CA VAL A 189 -9.46 4.79 0.14
C VAL A 189 -8.96 3.95 -1.04
N PHE A 190 -9.55 4.07 -2.24
CA PHE A 190 -9.00 3.44 -3.45
C PHE A 190 -7.71 4.12 -3.95
N ILE A 191 -7.57 5.43 -3.76
CA ILE A 191 -6.31 6.15 -4.02
C ILE A 191 -5.23 5.63 -3.07
N LEU A 192 -5.54 5.52 -1.77
CA LEU A 192 -4.64 4.95 -0.78
C LEU A 192 -4.27 3.50 -1.12
N PHE A 193 -5.26 2.69 -1.53
CA PHE A 193 -5.05 1.31 -1.98
C PHE A 193 -4.03 1.24 -3.11
N LEU A 194 -4.16 2.10 -4.13
CA LEU A 194 -3.23 2.16 -5.26
C LEU A 194 -1.82 2.56 -4.81
N VAL A 195 -1.67 3.52 -3.89
CA VAL A 195 -0.36 3.92 -3.34
C VAL A 195 0.27 2.74 -2.59
N ILE A 196 -0.44 2.15 -1.63
CA ILE A 196 0.08 1.06 -0.81
C ILE A 196 0.44 -0.15 -1.67
N THR A 197 -0.44 -0.54 -2.59
CA THR A 197 -0.21 -1.69 -3.49
C THR A 197 1.02 -1.45 -4.36
N ALA A 198 1.20 -0.25 -4.92
CA ALA A 198 2.38 0.09 -5.70
C ALA A 198 3.67 0.00 -4.86
N LEU A 199 3.69 0.59 -3.66
CA LEU A 199 4.85 0.57 -2.77
C LEU A 199 5.21 -0.85 -2.31
N MET A 200 4.22 -1.65 -1.95
CA MET A 200 4.41 -3.06 -1.59
C MET A 200 4.95 -3.86 -2.78
N TYR A 201 4.41 -3.66 -3.98
CA TYR A 201 4.90 -4.33 -5.17
C TYR A 201 6.35 -3.92 -5.49
N LEU A 202 6.69 -2.64 -5.44
CA LEU A 202 8.04 -2.12 -5.66
C LEU A 202 9.06 -2.69 -4.66
N TYR A 203 8.65 -2.91 -3.41
CA TYR A 203 9.46 -3.63 -2.42
C TYR A 203 9.75 -5.08 -2.86
N TYR A 204 8.71 -5.83 -3.23
CA TYR A 204 8.87 -7.22 -3.67
C TYR A 204 9.65 -7.33 -4.99
N GLU A 205 9.40 -6.43 -5.94
CA GLU A 205 10.13 -6.30 -7.20
C GLU A 205 11.63 -6.20 -6.95
N GLY A 206 12.06 -5.25 -6.11
CA GLY A 206 13.47 -5.04 -5.79
C GLY A 206 14.08 -6.20 -4.99
N ARG A 207 13.34 -6.76 -4.02
CA ARG A 207 13.86 -7.78 -3.11
C ARG A 207 14.02 -9.17 -3.74
N PHE A 208 13.16 -9.50 -4.70
CA PHE A 208 13.08 -10.82 -5.33
C PHE A 208 13.37 -10.82 -6.84
N ALA A 209 13.72 -9.66 -7.41
CA ALA A 209 14.00 -9.48 -8.84
C ALA A 209 12.84 -9.94 -9.74
N VAL A 210 11.60 -9.70 -9.31
CA VAL A 210 10.36 -10.14 -9.97
C VAL A 210 9.71 -9.05 -10.84
N GLN A 211 10.51 -8.20 -11.47
CA GLN A 211 10.08 -7.06 -12.29
C GLN A 211 9.09 -7.42 -13.40
N LYS A 212 9.22 -8.62 -13.99
CA LYS A 212 8.31 -9.11 -15.03
C LYS A 212 6.87 -9.36 -14.52
N LEU A 213 6.69 -9.51 -13.20
CA LEU A 213 5.39 -9.72 -12.58
C LEU A 213 4.57 -8.43 -12.46
N GLY A 214 5.18 -7.27 -12.73
CA GLY A 214 4.54 -5.95 -12.60
C GLY A 214 3.36 -5.80 -13.55
N GLY A 215 3.42 -6.44 -14.71
CA GLY A 215 2.29 -6.47 -15.64
C GLY A 215 1.02 -7.07 -15.04
N PHE A 216 1.12 -8.07 -14.15
CA PHE A 216 -0.05 -8.67 -13.50
C PHE A 216 -0.64 -7.74 -12.44
N VAL A 217 0.22 -7.20 -11.57
CA VAL A 217 -0.21 -6.30 -10.48
C VAL A 217 -0.80 -5.01 -11.05
N PHE A 218 -0.12 -4.38 -12.02
CA PHE A 218 -0.59 -3.16 -12.65
C PHE A 218 -1.81 -3.37 -13.56
N SER A 219 -2.05 -4.59 -14.06
CA SER A 219 -3.31 -4.90 -14.76
C SER A 219 -4.51 -4.76 -13.82
N PHE A 220 -4.40 -5.31 -12.60
CA PHE A 220 -5.44 -5.14 -11.60
C PHE A 220 -5.56 -3.69 -11.13
N MET A 221 -4.43 -3.01 -10.89
CA MET A 221 -4.46 -1.59 -10.53
C MET A 221 -5.13 -0.74 -11.62
N ALA A 222 -4.96 -1.05 -12.90
CA ALA A 222 -5.64 -0.36 -13.99
C ALA A 222 -7.17 -0.56 -13.95
N ILE A 223 -7.66 -1.74 -13.55
CA ILE A 223 -9.09 -1.97 -13.30
C ILE A 223 -9.58 -1.07 -12.16
N VAL A 224 -8.82 -0.98 -11.07
CA VAL A 224 -9.14 -0.11 -9.95
C VAL A 224 -9.11 1.37 -10.35
N VAL A 225 -8.15 1.80 -11.17
CA VAL A 225 -8.14 3.15 -11.74
C VAL A 225 -9.38 3.39 -12.60
N GLY A 226 -9.80 2.41 -13.40
CA GLY A 226 -11.06 2.49 -14.15
C GLY A 226 -12.26 2.73 -13.23
N PHE A 227 -12.34 2.02 -12.11
CA PHE A 227 -13.35 2.25 -11.08
C PHE A 227 -13.24 3.66 -10.46
N VAL A 228 -12.04 4.13 -10.09
CA VAL A 228 -11.83 5.47 -9.52
C VAL A 228 -12.28 6.57 -10.48
N LEU A 229 -11.92 6.47 -11.76
CA LEU A 229 -12.30 7.44 -12.78
C LEU A 229 -13.82 7.41 -13.03
N TRP A 230 -14.41 6.22 -13.16
CA TRP A 230 -15.86 6.07 -13.29
C TRP A 230 -16.60 6.65 -12.09
N TYR A 231 -16.17 6.32 -10.87
CA TYR A 231 -16.79 6.77 -9.62
C TYR A 231 -16.65 8.29 -9.45
N SER A 232 -15.50 8.85 -9.82
CA SER A 232 -15.27 10.29 -9.81
C SER A 232 -16.21 11.05 -10.74
N VAL A 233 -16.43 10.56 -11.96
CA VAL A 233 -17.26 11.24 -12.98
C VAL A 233 -18.76 11.00 -12.74
N SER A 234 -19.15 9.77 -12.43
CA SER A 234 -20.56 9.40 -12.31
C SER A 234 -21.20 9.76 -10.97
N ARG A 235 -20.41 9.84 -9.89
CA ARG A 235 -20.88 10.13 -8.53
C ARG A 235 -20.32 11.41 -7.94
N GLU A 236 -19.55 12.18 -8.72
CA GLU A 236 -18.84 13.39 -8.26
C GLU A 236 -18.00 13.13 -6.99
N ALA A 237 -17.51 11.90 -6.82
CA ALA A 237 -16.87 11.44 -5.58
C ALA A 237 -15.52 12.11 -5.30
N HIS A 238 -15.00 12.88 -6.25
CA HIS A 238 -13.82 13.71 -6.09
C HIS A 238 -14.07 14.94 -5.20
N ALA A 239 -15.32 15.38 -5.06
CA ALA A 239 -15.70 16.47 -4.16
C ALA A 239 -15.47 16.10 -2.69
N ILE A 240 -14.98 17.04 -1.88
CA ILE A 240 -14.75 16.84 -0.45
C ILE A 240 -16.05 17.07 0.32
N GLN A 241 -16.61 15.98 0.86
CA GLN A 241 -17.86 15.96 1.62
C GLN A 241 -17.59 15.89 3.13
N PRO A 242 -18.54 16.32 3.99
CA PRO A 242 -18.33 16.21 5.43
C PRO A 242 -18.34 14.75 5.85
N LEU A 243 -17.56 14.44 6.88
CA LEU A 243 -17.59 13.13 7.53
C LEU A 243 -18.97 12.85 8.15
N ILE A 244 -19.42 11.61 8.00
CA ILE A 244 -20.57 11.08 8.73
C ILE A 244 -20.19 11.02 10.23
N PRO A 245 -21.09 11.35 11.19
CA PRO A 245 -20.75 11.41 12.61
C PRO A 245 -20.07 10.15 13.17
N ALA A 246 -20.44 8.95 12.71
CA ALA A 246 -19.81 7.70 13.14
C ALA A 246 -18.33 7.55 12.72
N LEU A 247 -17.89 8.28 11.70
CA LEU A 247 -16.52 8.27 11.17
C LEU A 247 -15.64 9.36 11.82
N GLN A 248 -16.21 10.23 12.65
CA GLN A 248 -15.48 11.24 13.43
C GLN A 248 -14.79 10.60 14.64
N SER A 249 -13.87 9.66 14.38
CA SER A 249 -13.20 8.90 15.42
C SER A 249 -11.71 8.69 15.11
N TRP A 250 -10.90 8.64 16.17
CA TRP A 250 -9.48 8.35 16.10
C TRP A 250 -9.19 6.96 15.54
N TRP A 251 -10.08 5.99 15.78
CA TRP A 251 -9.91 4.63 15.29
C TRP A 251 -9.91 4.55 13.76
N MET A 252 -10.71 5.38 13.08
CA MET A 252 -10.75 5.41 11.61
C MET A 252 -9.37 5.72 11.01
N LYS A 253 -8.64 6.67 11.63
CA LYS A 253 -7.32 7.12 11.16
C LYS A 253 -6.27 6.00 11.11
N ILE A 254 -6.42 4.96 11.94
CA ILE A 254 -5.49 3.83 12.03
C ILE A 254 -6.06 2.52 11.47
N HIS A 255 -7.34 2.25 11.69
CA HIS A 255 -8.04 1.06 11.23
C HIS A 255 -8.10 0.99 9.70
N VAL A 256 -8.49 2.11 9.06
CA VAL A 256 -8.68 2.13 7.60
C VAL A 256 -7.35 1.88 6.89
N PRO A 257 -6.25 2.63 7.15
CA PRO A 257 -4.96 2.33 6.53
C PRO A 257 -4.45 0.90 6.79
N ALA A 258 -4.66 0.35 7.99
CA ALA A 258 -4.27 -1.03 8.30
C ALA A 258 -5.00 -2.06 7.42
N ASN A 259 -6.30 -1.88 7.16
CA ASN A 259 -7.03 -2.72 6.22
C ASN A 259 -6.43 -2.67 4.82
N PHE A 260 -6.05 -1.48 4.34
CA PHE A 260 -5.55 -1.30 2.98
C PHE A 260 -4.13 -1.86 2.77
N ILE A 261 -3.32 -1.96 3.83
CA ILE A 261 -2.09 -2.78 3.80
C ILE A 261 -2.45 -4.26 3.62
N GLY A 262 -3.46 -4.75 4.35
CA GLY A 262 -4.03 -6.08 4.18
C GLY A 262 -4.47 -6.37 2.74
N TYR A 263 -5.39 -5.55 2.22
CA TYR A 263 -5.97 -5.69 0.89
C TYR A 263 -4.92 -5.56 -0.22
N GLY A 264 -3.98 -4.62 -0.10
CA GLY A 264 -2.89 -4.48 -1.08
C GLY A 264 -2.04 -5.74 -1.16
N ALA A 265 -1.72 -6.35 -0.02
CA ALA A 265 -0.96 -7.60 0.03
C ALA A 265 -1.74 -8.78 -0.57
N PHE A 266 -3.03 -8.90 -0.26
CA PHE A 266 -3.91 -9.94 -0.81
C PHE A 266 -4.11 -9.80 -2.33
N CYS A 267 -4.20 -8.56 -2.82
CA CYS A 267 -4.24 -8.24 -4.24
C CYS A 267 -2.96 -8.70 -4.95
N ILE A 268 -1.78 -8.33 -4.42
CA ILE A 268 -0.50 -8.78 -4.96
C ILE A 268 -0.46 -10.31 -4.98
N ALA A 269 -0.80 -10.96 -3.86
CA ALA A 269 -0.80 -12.41 -3.76
C ALA A 269 -1.68 -13.09 -4.82
N ALA A 270 -2.89 -12.59 -5.08
CA ALA A 270 -3.76 -13.13 -6.11
C ALA A 270 -3.19 -12.93 -7.53
N MET A 271 -2.63 -11.76 -7.83
CA MET A 271 -2.01 -11.49 -9.13
C MET A 271 -0.76 -12.36 -9.36
N LEU A 272 0.00 -12.60 -8.30
CA LEU A 272 1.11 -13.55 -8.31
C LEU A 272 0.62 -15.00 -8.45
N GLY A 273 -0.51 -15.37 -7.84
CA GLY A 273 -1.13 -16.69 -8.02
C GLY A 273 -1.49 -16.95 -9.48
N ILE A 274 -2.05 -15.96 -10.20
CA ILE A 274 -2.29 -16.07 -11.65
C ILE A 274 -0.97 -16.28 -12.41
N ALA A 275 0.07 -15.51 -12.07
CA ALA A 275 1.38 -15.66 -12.70
C ALA A 275 2.00 -17.04 -12.40
N GLU A 276 1.86 -17.55 -11.18
CA GLU A 276 2.35 -18.87 -10.77
C GLU A 276 1.65 -19.99 -11.55
N LEU A 277 0.33 -19.92 -11.73
CA LEU A 277 -0.41 -20.89 -12.54
C LEU A 277 0.10 -20.95 -13.99
N LEU A 278 0.46 -19.80 -14.57
CA LEU A 278 1.06 -19.72 -15.90
C LEU A 278 2.49 -20.28 -15.92
N ALA A 279 3.28 -20.02 -14.88
CA ALA A 279 4.62 -20.56 -14.72
C ALA A 279 4.61 -22.09 -14.58
N LEU A 280 3.78 -22.62 -13.68
CA LEU A 280 3.59 -24.06 -13.46
C LEU A 280 3.18 -24.77 -14.74
N ARG A 281 2.23 -24.21 -15.51
CA ARG A 281 1.82 -24.80 -16.79
C ARG A 281 2.96 -24.94 -17.79
N LYS A 282 3.93 -24.01 -17.78
CA LYS A 282 5.10 -24.06 -18.67
C LYS A 282 6.14 -25.04 -18.16
N GLU A 283 6.39 -25.03 -16.85
CA GLU A 283 7.32 -25.93 -16.16
C GLU A 283 6.88 -27.40 -16.32
N ASP A 284 5.60 -27.70 -16.09
CA ASP A 284 5.02 -29.05 -16.30
C ASP A 284 5.16 -29.53 -17.75
N ALA A 285 5.14 -28.59 -18.71
CA ALA A 285 5.31 -28.89 -20.13
C ALA A 285 6.78 -28.98 -20.57
N GLY A 286 7.74 -28.89 -19.64
CA GLY A 286 9.18 -28.85 -19.93
C GLY A 286 9.61 -27.64 -20.75
N LYS A 287 8.80 -26.57 -20.79
CA LYS A 287 9.05 -25.36 -21.59
C LYS A 287 9.66 -24.28 -20.71
N LYS A 288 10.67 -23.59 -21.24
CA LYS A 288 11.24 -22.40 -20.57
C LYS A 288 10.16 -21.33 -20.39
N SER A 289 9.88 -20.96 -19.14
CA SER A 289 9.00 -19.85 -18.81
C SER A 289 9.75 -18.52 -18.95
N TRP A 290 9.04 -17.47 -19.35
CA TRP A 290 9.55 -16.10 -19.30
C TRP A 290 9.37 -15.46 -17.93
N LEU A 291 8.48 -16.03 -17.12
CA LEU A 291 8.25 -15.67 -15.72
C LEU A 291 9.37 -16.23 -14.84
N PRO A 292 9.58 -15.66 -13.64
CA PRO A 292 10.36 -16.30 -12.60
C PRO A 292 9.85 -17.73 -12.32
N HIS A 293 10.73 -18.56 -11.75
CA HIS A 293 10.36 -19.92 -11.36
C HIS A 293 9.16 -19.91 -10.41
N SER A 294 8.23 -20.85 -10.57
CA SER A 294 6.99 -20.93 -9.77
C SER A 294 7.26 -20.84 -8.26
N GLN A 295 8.32 -21.50 -7.78
CA GLN A 295 8.74 -21.46 -6.36
C GLN A 295 9.09 -20.05 -5.86
N VAL A 296 9.67 -19.20 -6.71
CA VAL A 296 9.98 -17.81 -6.35
C VAL A 296 8.70 -17.00 -6.26
N ILE A 297 7.78 -17.18 -7.22
CA ILE A 297 6.47 -16.50 -7.22
C ILE A 297 5.67 -16.91 -5.98
N GLU A 298 5.66 -18.21 -5.67
CA GLU A 298 5.00 -18.77 -4.50
C GLU A 298 5.56 -18.20 -3.18
N GLU A 299 6.88 -18.06 -3.07
CA GLU A 299 7.52 -17.50 -1.88
C GLU A 299 7.17 -16.03 -1.67
N VAL A 300 7.08 -15.24 -2.75
CA VAL A 300 6.62 -13.84 -2.68
C VAL A 300 5.15 -13.79 -2.32
N MET A 301 4.32 -14.65 -2.91
CA MET A 301 2.88 -14.75 -2.59
C MET A 301 2.67 -15.10 -1.11
N TYR A 302 3.40 -16.07 -0.56
CA TYR A 302 3.36 -16.43 0.86
C TYR A 302 3.69 -15.23 1.75
N LYS A 303 4.78 -14.50 1.45
CA LYS A 303 5.18 -13.31 2.20
C LYS A 303 4.14 -12.20 2.13
N ALA A 304 3.57 -11.98 0.94
CA ALA A 304 2.48 -11.02 0.76
C ALA A 304 1.25 -11.40 1.61
N ILE A 305 0.82 -12.66 1.58
CA ILE A 305 -0.31 -13.13 2.41
C ILE A 305 0.02 -13.01 3.90
N ALA A 306 1.23 -13.35 4.34
CA ALA A 306 1.62 -13.25 5.74
C ALA A 306 1.57 -11.79 6.25
N VAL A 307 2.10 -10.84 5.47
CA VAL A 307 2.00 -9.41 5.79
C VAL A 307 0.53 -8.97 5.77
N GLY A 308 -0.22 -9.38 4.75
CA GLY A 308 -1.63 -9.03 4.62
C GLY A 308 -2.46 -9.51 5.80
N PHE A 309 -2.27 -10.76 6.22
CA PHE A 309 -2.94 -11.38 7.35
C PHE A 309 -2.61 -10.68 8.67
N LEU A 310 -1.34 -10.32 8.90
CA LEU A 310 -0.92 -9.58 10.09
C LEU A 310 -1.66 -8.24 10.19
N PHE A 311 -1.60 -7.42 9.13
CA PHE A 311 -2.23 -6.10 9.13
C PHE A 311 -3.75 -6.18 9.14
N PHE A 312 -4.33 -7.17 8.46
CA PHE A 312 -5.77 -7.41 8.50
C PHE A 312 -6.23 -7.86 9.89
N THR A 313 -5.43 -8.66 10.61
CA THR A 313 -5.72 -9.02 12.01
C THR A 313 -5.71 -7.79 12.92
N ILE A 314 -4.69 -6.93 12.80
CA ILE A 314 -4.62 -5.66 13.52
C ILE A 314 -5.84 -4.81 13.17
N ALA A 315 -6.19 -4.70 11.89
CA ALA A 315 -7.34 -3.96 11.44
C ALA A 315 -8.64 -4.48 12.04
N THR A 316 -8.89 -5.80 12.04
CA THR A 316 -10.09 -6.40 12.65
C THR A 316 -10.20 -6.07 14.14
N ILE A 317 -9.08 -6.12 14.88
CA ILE A 317 -9.06 -5.74 16.31
C ILE A 317 -9.38 -4.25 16.47
N LEU A 318 -8.74 -3.37 15.69
CA LEU A 318 -9.02 -1.93 15.71
C LEU A 318 -10.47 -1.60 15.33
N GLY A 319 -11.05 -2.39 14.42
CA GLY A 319 -12.45 -2.26 14.02
C GLY A 319 -13.40 -2.62 15.15
N ALA A 320 -13.12 -3.67 15.90
CA ALA A 320 -13.88 -4.05 17.09
C ALA A 320 -13.81 -2.97 18.18
N LEU A 321 -12.63 -2.36 18.39
CA LEU A 321 -12.46 -1.24 19.33
C LEU A 321 -13.29 -0.02 18.91
N TRP A 322 -13.30 0.31 17.61
CA TRP A 322 -14.14 1.36 17.06
C TRP A 322 -15.64 1.05 17.22
N ALA A 323 -16.06 -0.18 16.96
CA ALA A 323 -17.47 -0.59 17.10
C ALA A 323 -17.95 -0.45 18.55
N ALA A 324 -17.09 -0.72 19.53
CA ALA A 324 -17.41 -0.51 20.93
C ALA A 324 -17.63 0.96 21.28
N ASP A 325 -16.80 1.85 20.73
CA ASP A 325 -16.92 3.31 20.90
C ASP A 325 -18.17 3.85 20.19
N ALA A 326 -18.44 3.40 18.96
CA ALA A 326 -19.54 3.91 18.15
C ALA A 326 -20.91 3.37 18.61
N TRP A 327 -21.02 2.08 18.91
CA TRP A 327 -22.31 1.38 19.12
C TRP A 327 -22.42 0.66 20.46
N GLY A 328 -21.44 0.82 21.36
CA GLY A 328 -21.45 0.23 22.70
C GLY A 328 -21.13 -1.26 22.78
N ARG A 329 -20.69 -1.89 21.68
CA ARG A 329 -20.34 -3.32 21.62
C ARG A 329 -19.22 -3.61 20.65
N TYR A 330 -18.32 -4.53 20.99
CA TYR A 330 -17.15 -4.88 20.17
C TYR A 330 -17.49 -5.65 18.89
N TRP A 331 -18.59 -6.39 18.89
CA TRP A 331 -19.01 -7.22 17.78
C TRP A 331 -20.52 -7.45 17.84
N SER A 332 -21.16 -7.42 16.69
CA SER A 332 -22.61 -7.51 16.50
C SER A 332 -23.03 -8.52 15.44
N TRP A 333 -22.07 -9.23 14.81
CA TRP A 333 -22.30 -10.14 13.68
C TRP A 333 -23.02 -9.48 12.51
N ASP A 334 -22.81 -8.17 12.31
CA ASP A 334 -23.33 -7.50 11.14
C ASP A 334 -22.66 -8.08 9.87
N PRO A 335 -23.24 -7.85 8.67
CA PRO A 335 -22.66 -8.34 7.45
C PRO A 335 -21.18 -7.97 7.27
N LYS A 336 -20.74 -6.74 7.60
CA LYS A 336 -19.33 -6.40 7.41
C LYS A 336 -18.41 -7.11 8.38
N GLU A 337 -18.75 -7.14 9.66
CA GLU A 337 -18.02 -7.90 10.66
C GLU A 337 -17.91 -9.38 10.26
N THR A 338 -19.03 -10.00 9.87
CA THR A 338 -19.07 -11.41 9.46
C THR A 338 -18.16 -11.67 8.26
N TRP A 339 -18.21 -10.81 7.24
CA TRP A 339 -17.37 -10.95 6.05
C TRP A 339 -15.89 -10.64 6.31
N ALA A 340 -15.58 -9.72 7.24
CA ALA A 340 -14.22 -9.52 7.71
C ALA A 340 -13.69 -10.80 8.39
N PHE A 341 -14.51 -11.48 9.19
CA PHE A 341 -14.12 -12.77 9.78
C PHE A 341 -13.92 -13.86 8.72
N ILE A 342 -14.76 -13.93 7.68
CA ILE A 342 -14.60 -14.88 6.56
C ILE A 342 -13.27 -14.64 5.83
N VAL A 343 -12.93 -13.37 5.53
CA VAL A 343 -11.65 -13.02 4.90
C VAL A 343 -10.48 -13.44 5.79
N TRP A 344 -10.57 -13.12 7.08
CA TRP A 344 -9.55 -13.49 8.07
C TRP A 344 -9.33 -15.01 8.09
N LEU A 345 -10.42 -15.78 8.21
CA LEU A 345 -10.37 -17.24 8.26
C LEU A 345 -9.83 -17.85 6.96
N ASN A 346 -10.23 -17.30 5.80
CA ASN A 346 -9.73 -17.75 4.49
C ASN A 346 -8.20 -17.68 4.41
N TYR A 347 -7.59 -16.55 4.79
CA TYR A 347 -6.14 -16.40 4.75
C TYR A 347 -5.42 -17.08 5.92
N ALA A 348 -6.07 -17.22 7.08
CA ALA A 348 -5.56 -18.03 8.18
C ALA A 348 -5.41 -19.51 7.77
N ILE A 349 -6.44 -20.08 7.14
CA ILE A 349 -6.42 -21.46 6.63
C ILE A 349 -5.37 -21.60 5.53
N TRP A 350 -5.30 -20.64 4.61
CA TRP A 350 -4.28 -20.64 3.57
C TRP A 350 -2.85 -20.72 4.16
N LEU A 351 -2.54 -19.89 5.16
CA LEU A 351 -1.25 -19.89 5.85
C LEU A 351 -1.02 -21.18 6.65
N HIS A 352 -2.06 -21.68 7.32
CA HIS A 352 -1.99 -22.91 8.11
C HIS A 352 -1.66 -24.13 7.23
N LEU A 353 -2.38 -24.30 6.10
CA LEU A 353 -2.14 -25.40 5.17
C LEU A 353 -0.76 -25.30 4.52
N ARG A 354 -0.30 -24.08 4.25
CA ARG A 354 1.05 -23.84 3.74
C ARG A 354 2.14 -24.25 4.75
N LEU A 355 2.00 -23.85 6.01
CA LEU A 355 3.04 -24.05 7.03
C LEU A 355 3.01 -25.45 7.66
N VAL A 356 1.82 -25.99 7.91
CA VAL A 356 1.64 -27.25 8.66
C VAL A 356 1.52 -28.42 7.71
N ALA A 357 0.65 -28.32 6.70
CA ALA A 357 0.39 -29.41 5.76
C ALA A 357 1.36 -29.40 4.56
N GLY A 358 2.20 -28.37 4.43
CA GLY A 358 3.19 -28.24 3.36
C GLY A 358 2.58 -28.08 1.97
N TRP A 359 1.34 -27.60 1.86
CA TRP A 359 0.69 -27.41 0.56
C TRP A 359 1.48 -26.39 -0.29
N ARG A 360 1.62 -26.68 -1.59
CA ARG A 360 2.36 -25.87 -2.56
C ARG A 360 1.68 -25.91 -3.95
N GLY A 361 2.06 -25.00 -4.84
CA GLY A 361 1.73 -25.00 -6.25
C GLY A 361 0.27 -24.66 -6.56
N LYS A 362 -0.30 -25.33 -7.57
CA LYS A 362 -1.57 -24.96 -8.22
C LYS A 362 -2.73 -24.72 -7.25
N VAL A 363 -2.83 -25.52 -6.19
CA VAL A 363 -3.93 -25.43 -5.20
C VAL A 363 -3.86 -24.10 -4.46
N LEU A 364 -2.70 -23.74 -3.92
CA LEU A 364 -2.54 -22.49 -3.17
C LEU A 364 -2.60 -21.27 -4.08
N ALA A 365 -2.12 -21.38 -5.32
CA ALA A 365 -2.19 -20.31 -6.32
C ALA A 365 -3.65 -19.98 -6.68
N TRP A 366 -4.49 -20.99 -6.95
CA TRP A 366 -5.93 -20.79 -7.17
C TRP A 366 -6.64 -20.25 -5.92
N TRP A 367 -6.28 -20.75 -4.74
CA TRP A 367 -6.85 -20.26 -3.49
C TRP A 367 -6.53 -18.77 -3.28
N ALA A 368 -5.33 -18.31 -3.58
CA ALA A 368 -5.00 -16.88 -3.48
C ALA A 368 -5.90 -16.01 -4.39
N VAL A 369 -6.21 -16.48 -5.61
CA VAL A 369 -7.13 -15.80 -6.54
C VAL A 369 -8.56 -15.77 -5.99
N ILE A 370 -9.06 -16.90 -5.50
CA ILE A 370 -10.40 -16.99 -4.88
C ILE A 370 -10.46 -16.11 -3.63
N GLY A 371 -9.38 -16.06 -2.84
CA GLY A 371 -9.27 -15.21 -1.65
C GLY A 371 -9.46 -13.73 -1.97
N LEU A 372 -8.95 -13.25 -3.11
CA LEU A 372 -9.18 -11.87 -3.54
C LEU A 372 -10.66 -11.63 -3.89
N ILE A 373 -11.35 -12.61 -4.49
CA ILE A 373 -12.79 -12.50 -4.77
C ILE A 373 -13.58 -12.39 -3.46
N ILE A 374 -13.25 -13.23 -2.46
CA ILE A 374 -13.84 -13.16 -1.11
C ILE A 374 -13.59 -11.78 -0.47
N THR A 375 -12.35 -11.28 -0.59
CA THR A 375 -11.96 -9.96 -0.06
C THR A 375 -12.70 -8.82 -0.76
N ALA A 376 -12.83 -8.87 -2.09
CA ALA A 376 -13.56 -7.88 -2.87
C ALA A 376 -15.06 -7.86 -2.50
N PHE A 377 -15.65 -9.03 -2.25
CA PHE A 377 -17.02 -9.12 -1.76
C PHE A 377 -17.15 -8.51 -0.36
N ALA A 378 -16.25 -8.82 0.57
CA ALA A 378 -16.27 -8.24 1.92
C ALA A 378 -16.18 -6.70 1.90
N PHE A 379 -15.34 -6.15 1.03
CA PHE A 379 -15.10 -4.71 0.96
C PHE A 379 -16.20 -3.94 0.21
N ILE A 380 -16.55 -4.39 -1.01
CA ILE A 380 -17.51 -3.69 -1.88
C ILE A 380 -18.87 -4.38 -1.84
N GLY A 381 -18.89 -5.69 -2.02
CA GLY A 381 -20.12 -6.49 -2.17
C GLY A 381 -21.06 -6.37 -0.98
N VAL A 382 -20.54 -6.34 0.25
CA VAL A 382 -21.37 -6.18 1.45
C VAL A 382 -22.13 -4.85 1.42
N ASN A 383 -21.51 -3.75 1.02
CA ASN A 383 -22.18 -2.45 0.91
C ASN A 383 -23.21 -2.39 -0.22
N MET A 384 -23.02 -3.18 -1.28
CA MET A 384 -23.91 -3.21 -2.44
C MET A 384 -25.13 -4.11 -2.24
N PHE A 385 -24.94 -5.26 -1.61
CA PHE A 385 -25.91 -6.35 -1.61
C PHE A 385 -26.52 -6.63 -0.24
N LEU A 386 -25.93 -6.12 0.85
CA LEU A 386 -26.35 -6.39 2.22
C LEU A 386 -26.56 -5.08 2.99
N SER A 387 -27.61 -5.01 3.79
CA SER A 387 -27.86 -3.88 4.68
C SER A 387 -27.27 -4.14 6.07
N GLY A 388 -26.68 -3.11 6.69
CA GLY A 388 -26.05 -3.23 8.00
C GLY A 388 -25.64 -1.88 8.57
N LEU A 389 -25.18 -1.89 9.83
CA LEU A 389 -24.76 -0.69 10.58
C LEU A 389 -23.57 0.05 9.93
N HIS A 390 -22.88 -0.61 8.99
CA HIS A 390 -21.78 -0.06 8.21
C HIS A 390 -22.15 0.43 6.80
N SER A 391 -23.44 0.50 6.46
CA SER A 391 -23.89 1.01 5.15
C SER A 391 -23.75 2.53 5.10
N TYR A 392 -22.54 3.00 4.82
CA TYR A 392 -22.21 4.42 4.73
C TYR A 392 -22.22 4.96 3.29
N GLY A 393 -22.68 4.15 2.34
CA GLY A 393 -22.83 4.56 0.94
C GLY A 393 -23.39 3.41 0.11
N THR A 394 -24.53 3.65 -0.54
CA THR A 394 -24.99 2.84 -1.67
C THR A 394 -24.19 3.26 -2.90
N LEU A 395 -23.70 2.29 -3.68
CA LEU A 395 -22.93 2.57 -4.90
C LEU A 395 -23.75 3.23 -6.00
#